data_AF-Q4DJW1-F1
#
_entry.id   AF-Q4DJW1-F1
#
_cell.length_a   1.000
_cell.length_b   1.000
_cell.length_c   1.000
_cell.angle_alpha   90.00
_cell.angle_beta   90.00
_cell.angle_gamma   90.00
#
_symmetry.space_group_name_H-M   'P 1'
#
loop_
_entity.id
_entity.type
_entity.pdbx_description
1 polymer ?
#
loop_
_entity_poly.entity_id
_entity_poly.type
_entity_poly.pdbx_seq_one_letter_code
_entity_poly.pdbx_strand_id
1 'polypeptide(L)'
;MSVREAIGEKNFLLRRTPANPKYENVKAVVESGMTAEVARLMKRTGANTERHLGECFLRIRPKTLAEYILLLKRQEEAKSMGNSDGGFAHPMDEYRSPNARPPKEYLILDVRSEEDYRACHIEGSLHYPKRRLVHATNPFLPEMFEFKNKDNKCIVLYDLEEELTVGQSVGKILFEKGVDNLAVLTGGLREFVQDYASLIVGKCPVPIVPRDNRLLKRAEALAAARSETQRSMFTHKPKSLSNSLAKPRR
;
A
#
# COMPACT_ATOMS: atom_id res chain seq x y z
N MET A 1 33.36 43.30 -14.95
CA MET A 1 33.00 43.07 -13.53
C MET A 1 33.87 41.94 -13.01
N SER A 2 34.90 42.23 -12.21
CA SER A 2 35.74 41.21 -11.59
C SER A 2 34.91 40.47 -10.54
N VAL A 3 34.58 39.21 -10.82
CA VAL A 3 33.93 38.32 -9.87
C VAL A 3 35.01 37.85 -8.90
N ARG A 4 35.13 38.51 -7.75
CA ARG A 4 35.92 37.96 -6.65
C ARG A 4 35.23 36.67 -6.21
N GLU A 5 35.92 35.54 -6.33
CA GLU A 5 35.48 34.28 -5.74
C GLU A 5 35.21 34.52 -4.25
N ALA A 6 34.04 34.10 -3.79
CA ALA A 6 33.67 34.24 -2.39
C ALA A 6 34.68 33.46 -1.54
N ILE A 7 35.30 34.15 -0.58
CA ILE A 7 36.21 33.54 0.38
C ILE A 7 35.40 32.57 1.25
N GLY A 8 35.62 31.26 1.07
CA GLY A 8 35.01 30.19 1.86
C GLY A 8 33.99 29.32 1.12
N GLU A 9 33.85 28.05 1.54
CA GLU A 9 32.82 27.15 1.02
C GLU A 9 31.41 27.69 1.35
N LYS A 10 30.65 28.04 0.31
CA LYS A 10 29.25 28.53 0.43
C LYS A 10 28.33 27.59 1.22
N ASN A 11 28.70 26.31 1.31
CA ASN A 11 27.91 25.24 1.91
C ASN A 11 28.48 24.75 3.25
N PHE A 12 29.37 25.49 3.90
CA PHE A 12 30.00 25.06 5.17
C PHE A 12 28.96 24.64 6.24
N LEU A 13 27.84 25.38 6.34
CA LEU A 13 26.75 25.07 7.27
C LEU A 13 25.96 23.80 6.91
N LEU A 14 26.07 23.31 5.67
CA LEU A 14 25.42 22.08 5.20
C LEU A 14 26.29 20.84 5.41
N ARG A 15 27.52 21.00 5.91
CA ARG A 15 28.45 19.90 6.14
C ARG A 15 27.92 19.03 7.29
N ARG A 16 27.60 17.77 6.98
CA ARG A 16 27.27 16.77 8.01
C ARG A 16 28.53 16.43 8.79
N THR A 17 28.45 16.38 10.11
CA THR A 17 29.51 15.82 10.96
C THR A 17 29.79 14.38 10.53
N PRO A 18 31.06 13.99 10.29
CA PRO A 18 31.40 12.62 9.93
C PRO A 18 30.91 11.67 11.03
N ALA A 19 30.14 10.65 10.65
CA ALA A 19 29.71 9.62 11.57
C ALA A 19 30.89 8.68 11.85
N ASN A 20 31.10 8.31 13.12
CA ASN A 20 32.16 7.40 13.50
C ASN A 20 31.76 5.95 13.10
N PRO A 21 32.55 5.25 12.26
CA PRO A 21 32.21 3.89 11.81
C PRO A 21 32.07 2.89 12.96
N LYS A 22 32.72 3.15 14.10
CA LYS A 22 32.59 2.32 15.31
C LYS A 22 31.14 2.20 15.81
N TYR A 23 30.31 3.22 15.57
CA TYR A 23 28.95 3.32 16.11
C TYR A 23 27.86 3.30 15.03
N GLU A 24 28.19 2.94 13.78
CA GLU A 24 27.22 2.94 12.67
C GLU A 24 26.03 2.01 12.93
N ASN A 25 26.25 0.90 13.64
CA ASN A 25 25.24 -0.10 13.95
C ASN A 25 24.50 0.13 15.28
N VAL A 26 24.88 1.16 16.06
CA VAL A 26 24.26 1.42 17.38
C VAL A 26 23.00 2.24 17.20
N LYS A 27 21.85 1.62 17.44
CA LYS A 27 20.54 2.28 17.41
C LYS A 27 20.29 3.04 18.71
N ALA A 28 19.53 4.13 18.62
CA ALA A 28 19.07 4.85 19.81
C ALA A 28 18.15 3.93 20.64
N VAL A 29 18.47 3.75 21.93
CA VAL A 29 17.65 2.97 22.88
C VAL A 29 16.44 3.79 23.37
N VAL A 30 16.55 5.11 23.36
CA VAL A 30 15.48 6.01 23.80
C VAL A 30 14.57 6.34 22.62
N GLU A 31 13.33 5.85 22.69
CA GLU A 31 12.26 6.15 21.75
C GLU A 31 11.69 7.56 22.01
N SER A 32 12.39 8.62 21.58
CA SER A 32 11.92 10.00 21.73
C SER A 32 10.85 10.43 20.71
N GLY A 33 10.06 9.48 20.20
CA GLY A 33 9.13 9.69 19.08
C GLY A 33 9.84 9.86 17.72
N MET A 34 9.04 9.95 16.64
CA MET A 34 9.42 10.19 15.22
C MET A 34 10.88 9.90 14.84
N THR A 35 11.39 8.71 15.18
CA THR A 35 12.72 8.25 14.73
C THR A 35 12.73 8.14 13.22
N ALA A 36 13.90 8.25 12.59
CA ALA A 36 14.01 8.13 11.13
C ALA A 36 13.44 6.80 10.61
N GLU A 37 13.52 5.73 11.41
CA GLU A 37 12.91 4.43 11.13
C GLU A 37 11.38 4.50 11.17
N VAL A 38 10.79 5.04 12.24
CA VAL A 38 9.34 5.26 12.35
C VAL A 38 8.83 6.16 11.22
N ALA A 39 9.55 7.23 10.89
CA ALA A 39 9.20 8.11 9.79
C ALA A 39 9.26 7.40 8.42
N ARG A 40 10.23 6.50 8.21
CA ARG A 40 10.29 5.65 7.00
C ARG A 40 9.14 4.64 6.98
N LEU A 41 8.81 4.03 8.12
CA LEU A 41 7.69 3.11 8.25
C LEU A 41 6.36 3.82 7.96
N MET A 42 6.11 4.97 8.58
CA MET A 42 4.94 5.81 8.34
C MET A 42 4.83 6.24 6.87
N LYS A 43 5.96 6.62 6.24
CA LYS A 43 5.97 6.95 4.81
C LYS A 43 5.62 5.75 3.93
N ARG A 44 6.13 4.56 4.25
CA ARG A 44 5.82 3.33 3.49
C ARG A 44 4.37 2.91 3.67
N THR A 45 3.87 2.91 4.91
CA THR A 45 2.48 2.56 5.21
C THR A 45 1.52 3.58 4.59
N GLY A 46 1.81 4.88 4.70
CA GLY A 46 0.98 5.95 4.14
C GLY A 46 1.08 6.12 2.61
N ALA A 47 2.12 5.62 1.95
CA ALA A 47 2.21 5.70 0.48
C ALA A 47 1.24 4.75 -0.22
N ASN A 48 0.92 3.64 0.43
CA ASN A 48 0.14 2.54 -0.14
C ASN A 48 -1.29 2.49 0.38
N THR A 49 -1.57 3.21 1.46
CA THR A 49 -2.91 3.34 2.04
C THR A 49 -3.29 4.80 2.20
N GLU A 50 -4.48 5.14 1.73
CA GLU A 50 -5.05 6.48 1.81
C GLU A 50 -6.18 6.48 2.83
N ARG A 51 -6.29 7.54 3.62
CA ARG A 51 -7.38 7.72 4.57
C ARG A 51 -8.14 8.99 4.20
N HIS A 52 -9.41 8.86 3.89
CA HIS A 52 -10.28 10.02 3.71
C HIS A 52 -10.84 10.47 5.05
N LEU A 53 -11.09 11.78 5.16
CA LEU A 53 -11.75 12.36 6.31
C LEU A 53 -13.20 11.86 6.38
N GLY A 54 -13.61 11.33 7.54
CA GLY A 54 -14.96 10.80 7.76
C GLY A 54 -15.13 9.30 7.49
N GLU A 55 -14.12 8.63 6.91
CA GLU A 55 -14.15 7.18 6.70
C GLU A 55 -13.51 6.42 7.88
N CYS A 56 -14.12 5.29 8.25
CA CYS A 56 -13.66 4.39 9.31
C CYS A 56 -12.72 3.28 8.80
N PHE A 57 -12.42 3.28 7.51
CA PHE A 57 -11.55 2.32 6.84
C PHE A 57 -10.45 3.04 6.04
N LEU A 58 -9.42 2.29 5.65
CA LEU A 58 -8.38 2.76 4.76
C LEU A 58 -8.73 2.42 3.30
N ARG A 59 -8.13 3.11 2.34
CA ARG A 59 -8.17 2.74 0.92
C ARG A 59 -6.82 2.19 0.51
N ILE A 60 -6.79 1.01 -0.09
CA ILE A 60 -5.55 0.35 -0.51
C ILE A 60 -5.44 0.34 -2.03
N ARG A 61 -4.27 0.74 -2.52
CA ARG A 61 -3.99 0.74 -3.96
C ARG A 61 -3.89 -0.70 -4.51
N PRO A 62 -4.37 -0.96 -5.73
CA PRO A 62 -4.33 -2.30 -6.34
C PRO A 62 -2.91 -2.86 -6.46
N LYS A 63 -1.92 -2.00 -6.71
CA LYS A 63 -0.51 -2.36 -6.77
C LYS A 63 0.00 -3.07 -5.50
N THR A 64 -0.38 -2.55 -4.32
CA THR A 64 0.05 -3.12 -3.03
C THR A 64 -0.49 -4.53 -2.85
N LEU A 65 -1.73 -4.75 -3.25
CA LEU A 65 -2.38 -6.05 -3.17
C LEU A 65 -1.74 -7.06 -4.13
N ALA A 66 -1.45 -6.62 -5.36
CA ALA A 66 -0.78 -7.46 -6.36
C ALA A 66 0.63 -7.88 -5.93
N GLU A 67 1.42 -6.95 -5.37
CA GLU A 67 2.76 -7.26 -4.83
C GLU A 67 2.70 -8.29 -3.71
N TYR A 68 1.68 -8.22 -2.85
CA TYR A 68 1.46 -9.21 -1.78
C TYR A 68 1.10 -10.60 -2.32
N ILE A 69 0.16 -10.70 -3.27
CA ILE A 69 -0.23 -11.98 -3.88
C ILE A 69 0.99 -12.63 -4.58
N LEU A 70 1.76 -11.84 -5.33
CA LEU A 70 2.99 -12.33 -5.98
C LEU A 70 4.03 -12.81 -4.97
N LEU A 71 4.13 -12.17 -3.80
CA LEU A 71 5.02 -12.60 -2.74
C LEU A 71 4.56 -13.95 -2.14
N LEU A 72 3.25 -14.13 -1.91
CA LEU A 72 2.71 -15.41 -1.43
C LEU A 72 2.97 -16.55 -2.41
N LYS A 73 2.74 -16.33 -3.71
CA LYS A 73 3.05 -17.33 -4.75
C LYS A 73 4.49 -17.80 -4.71
N ARG A 74 5.44 -16.86 -4.63
CA ARG A 74 6.89 -17.21 -4.54
C ARG A 74 7.19 -18.02 -3.28
N GLN A 75 6.53 -17.73 -2.16
CA GLN A 75 6.70 -18.50 -0.93
C GLN A 75 6.12 -19.91 -1.05
N GLU A 76 4.99 -20.08 -1.73
CA GLU A 76 4.37 -21.39 -1.99
C GLU A 76 5.21 -22.23 -2.96
N GLU A 77 5.75 -21.62 -4.02
CA GLU A 77 6.69 -22.24 -4.96
C GLU A 77 7.97 -22.70 -4.24
N ALA A 78 8.54 -21.85 -3.38
CA ALA A 78 9.72 -22.18 -2.60
C ALA A 78 9.48 -23.34 -1.61
N LYS A 79 8.31 -23.37 -0.95
CA LYS A 79 7.91 -24.48 -0.07
C LYS A 79 7.70 -25.77 -0.85
N SER A 80 7.18 -25.69 -2.08
CA SER A 80 6.95 -26.87 -2.91
C SER A 80 8.25 -27.48 -3.44
N MET A 81 9.25 -26.65 -3.76
CA MET A 81 10.57 -27.10 -4.22
C MET A 81 11.48 -27.61 -3.10
N GLY A 82 11.34 -27.08 -1.88
CA GLY A 82 12.21 -27.40 -0.74
C GLY A 82 11.96 -28.77 -0.08
N ASN A 83 10.95 -29.53 -0.53
CA ASN A 83 10.59 -30.80 0.10
C ASN A 83 11.36 -32.03 -0.46
N SER A 84 12.23 -31.88 -1.46
CA SER A 84 13.07 -32.98 -1.97
C SER A 84 14.35 -33.20 -1.17
N ASP A 85 14.84 -32.16 -0.50
CA ASP A 85 16.17 -32.17 0.11
C ASP A 85 16.00 -32.41 1.59
N GLY A 86 15.91 -33.69 1.97
CA GLY A 86 15.69 -34.13 3.35
C GLY A 86 16.59 -33.40 4.36
N GLY A 87 16.04 -32.37 5.01
CA GLY A 87 16.40 -31.82 6.33
C GLY A 87 17.85 -31.40 6.61
N PHE A 88 18.79 -31.51 5.67
CA PHE A 88 20.23 -31.36 5.95
C PHE A 88 20.90 -30.19 5.23
N ALA A 89 20.19 -29.47 4.35
CA ALA A 89 20.76 -28.33 3.63
C ALA A 89 21.16 -27.18 4.58
N HIS A 90 20.48 -27.03 5.71
CA HIS A 90 20.79 -25.99 6.69
C HIS A 90 20.58 -26.48 8.14
N PRO A 91 21.58 -27.16 8.74
CA PRO A 91 21.49 -27.65 10.12
C PRO A 91 21.42 -26.52 11.16
N MET A 92 21.69 -25.27 10.76
CA MET A 92 21.69 -24.06 11.61
C MET A 92 20.55 -23.08 11.28
N ASP A 93 19.55 -23.51 10.50
CA ASP A 93 18.42 -22.66 10.09
C ASP A 93 17.48 -22.27 11.26
N GLU A 94 17.72 -22.75 12.48
CA GLU A 94 17.04 -22.26 13.69
C GLU A 94 17.31 -20.76 13.98
N TYR A 95 18.38 -20.17 13.42
CA TYR A 95 18.63 -18.73 13.48
C TYR A 95 18.07 -17.94 12.28
N ARG A 96 17.50 -18.64 11.29
CA ARG A 96 16.75 -17.98 10.23
C ARG A 96 15.46 -17.48 10.84
N SER A 97 15.34 -16.17 11.02
CA SER A 97 14.14 -15.50 11.55
C SER A 97 12.89 -16.24 11.07
N PRO A 98 12.09 -16.82 11.99
CA PRO A 98 11.17 -17.92 11.69
C PRO A 98 10.14 -17.45 10.69
N ASN A 99 10.40 -17.76 9.42
CA ASN A 99 9.78 -17.18 8.24
C ASN A 99 10.09 -15.67 8.12
N ALA A 100 10.66 -15.25 7.00
CA ALA A 100 10.58 -13.86 6.56
C ALA A 100 9.10 -13.57 6.22
N ARG A 101 8.26 -13.48 7.26
CA ARG A 101 6.85 -13.15 7.13
C ARG A 101 6.78 -11.78 6.46
N PRO A 102 5.84 -11.57 5.53
CA PRO A 102 5.69 -10.27 4.92
C PRO A 102 5.50 -9.23 6.04
N PRO A 103 6.03 -8.01 5.87
CA PRO A 103 5.94 -6.97 6.89
C PRO A 103 4.48 -6.65 7.25
N LYS A 104 3.54 -6.95 6.34
CA LYS A 104 2.11 -6.86 6.54
C LYS A 104 1.40 -7.99 5.79
N GLU A 105 0.45 -8.65 6.44
CA GLU A 105 -0.42 -9.68 5.87
C GLU A 105 -1.77 -9.06 5.49
N TYR A 106 -2.33 -9.50 4.37
CA TYR A 106 -3.62 -9.06 3.87
C TYR A 106 -4.57 -10.25 3.73
N LEU A 107 -5.78 -10.11 4.26
CA LEU A 107 -6.89 -11.01 4.03
C LEU A 107 -7.83 -10.36 3.02
N ILE A 108 -8.02 -10.97 1.85
CA ILE A 108 -8.81 -10.39 0.77
C ILE A 108 -10.22 -11.00 0.79
N LEU A 109 -11.24 -10.17 0.90
CA LEU A 109 -12.64 -10.58 0.96
C LEU A 109 -13.42 -10.03 -0.25
N ASP A 110 -14.03 -10.93 -1.01
CA ASP A 110 -14.93 -10.59 -2.11
C ASP A 110 -16.35 -10.46 -1.58
N VAL A 111 -16.91 -9.26 -1.69
CA VAL A 111 -18.23 -8.94 -1.13
C VAL A 111 -19.36 -9.14 -2.15
N ARG A 112 -19.08 -9.63 -3.37
CA ARG A 112 -20.08 -9.79 -4.43
C ARG A 112 -21.08 -10.92 -4.18
N SER A 113 -21.93 -11.18 -5.17
CA SER A 113 -22.74 -12.39 -5.21
C SER A 113 -21.85 -13.63 -5.36
N GLU A 114 -22.41 -14.79 -5.04
CA GLU A 114 -21.69 -16.05 -5.15
C GLU A 114 -21.44 -16.41 -6.62
N GLU A 115 -22.39 -16.08 -7.50
CA GLU A 115 -22.28 -16.30 -8.94
C GLU A 115 -21.10 -15.50 -9.54
N ASP A 116 -20.96 -14.23 -9.14
CA ASP A 116 -19.89 -13.35 -9.62
C ASP A 116 -18.52 -13.81 -9.14
N TYR A 117 -18.42 -14.24 -7.88
CA TYR A 117 -17.18 -14.79 -7.31
C TYR A 117 -16.75 -16.08 -8.02
N ARG A 118 -17.71 -16.98 -8.32
CA ARG A 118 -17.44 -18.21 -9.06
C ARG A 118 -17.00 -17.94 -10.50
N ALA A 119 -17.55 -16.91 -11.15
CA ALA A 119 -17.18 -16.53 -12.50
C ALA A 119 -15.76 -15.95 -12.57
N CYS A 120 -15.43 -15.05 -11.63
CA CYS A 120 -14.09 -14.50 -11.50
C CYS A 120 -13.83 -13.99 -10.08
N HIS A 121 -12.60 -14.10 -9.58
CA HIS A 121 -12.19 -13.47 -8.32
C HIS A 121 -10.68 -13.25 -8.28
N ILE A 122 -10.22 -12.42 -7.35
CA ILE A 122 -8.78 -12.22 -7.13
C ILE A 122 -8.21 -13.48 -6.51
N GLU A 123 -7.06 -13.95 -6.98
CA GLU A 123 -6.41 -15.13 -6.43
C GLU A 123 -6.10 -14.99 -4.94
N GLY A 124 -6.45 -16.02 -4.16
CA GLY A 124 -6.31 -16.01 -2.70
C GLY A 124 -7.40 -15.23 -1.95
N SER A 125 -8.42 -14.71 -2.64
CA SER A 125 -9.57 -14.07 -1.99
C SER A 125 -10.61 -15.07 -1.48
N LEU A 126 -11.25 -14.73 -0.36
CA LEU A 126 -12.36 -15.49 0.20
C LEU A 126 -13.69 -14.81 -0.11
N HIS A 127 -14.71 -15.60 -0.46
CA HIS A 127 -16.06 -15.09 -0.66
C HIS A 127 -16.71 -14.72 0.68
N TYR A 128 -17.12 -13.46 0.81
CA TYR A 128 -17.81 -12.94 1.98
C TYR A 128 -19.13 -12.27 1.58
N PRO A 129 -20.25 -13.03 1.54
CA PRO A 129 -21.50 -12.52 0.98
C PRO A 129 -22.10 -11.39 1.81
N LYS A 130 -22.62 -10.35 1.14
CA LYS A 130 -23.27 -9.17 1.76
C LYS A 130 -24.29 -9.53 2.84
N ARG A 131 -25.04 -10.62 2.65
CA ARG A 131 -26.05 -11.09 3.61
C ARG A 131 -25.47 -11.35 5.01
N ARG A 132 -24.22 -11.81 5.12
CA ARG A 132 -23.55 -12.04 6.42
C ARG A 132 -23.29 -10.75 7.21
N LEU A 133 -23.24 -9.61 6.54
CA LEU A 133 -23.11 -8.31 7.20
C LEU A 133 -24.34 -7.97 8.06
N VAL A 134 -25.50 -8.53 7.77
CA VAL A 134 -26.73 -8.27 8.55
C VAL A 134 -26.93 -9.32 9.64
N HIS A 135 -26.22 -10.45 9.60
CA HIS A 135 -26.37 -11.50 10.60
C HIS A 135 -25.93 -11.00 11.98
N ALA A 136 -26.78 -11.28 12.98
CA ALA A 136 -26.52 -11.02 14.39
C ALA A 136 -25.57 -12.06 14.99
N THR A 137 -25.66 -13.31 14.53
CA THR A 137 -24.82 -14.42 14.98
C THR A 137 -23.75 -14.75 13.94
N ASN A 138 -22.52 -14.97 14.39
CA ASN A 138 -21.36 -15.33 13.56
C ASN A 138 -21.21 -14.48 12.27
N PRO A 139 -21.08 -13.15 12.40
CA PRO A 139 -20.94 -12.30 11.23
C PRO A 139 -19.62 -12.48 10.50
N PHE A 140 -18.61 -13.07 11.15
CA PHE A 140 -17.25 -13.16 10.64
C PHE A 140 -16.89 -14.58 10.18
N LEU A 141 -16.03 -14.65 9.17
CA LEU A 141 -15.35 -15.87 8.78
C LEU A 141 -14.29 -16.26 9.84
N PRO A 142 -13.98 -17.55 10.02
CA PRO A 142 -12.90 -18.01 10.90
C PRO A 142 -11.57 -17.26 10.66
N GLU A 143 -11.22 -17.05 9.39
CA GLU A 143 -10.01 -16.38 8.95
C GLU A 143 -9.99 -14.90 9.37
N MET A 144 -11.16 -14.26 9.47
CA MET A 144 -11.23 -12.86 9.94
C MET A 144 -10.84 -12.73 11.40
N PHE A 145 -11.11 -13.73 12.25
CA PHE A 145 -10.70 -13.69 13.66
C PHE A 145 -9.18 -13.71 13.81
N GLU A 146 -8.46 -14.34 12.88
CA GLU A 146 -7.01 -14.32 12.88
C GLU A 146 -6.42 -12.96 12.52
N PHE A 147 -7.17 -12.16 11.76
CA PHE A 147 -6.74 -10.84 11.30
C PHE A 147 -7.28 -9.71 12.16
N LYS A 148 -8.40 -9.89 12.85
CA LYS A 148 -9.11 -8.84 13.60
C LYS A 148 -8.19 -8.10 14.59
N ASN A 149 -8.07 -6.79 14.39
CA ASN A 149 -7.38 -5.83 15.25
C ASN A 149 -5.94 -6.21 15.63
N LYS A 150 -5.24 -6.98 14.79
CA LYS A 150 -3.82 -7.28 14.97
C LYS A 150 -2.95 -6.30 14.21
N ASP A 151 -1.90 -5.84 14.86
CA ASP A 151 -0.84 -5.09 14.20
C ASP A 151 -0.20 -5.96 13.10
N ASN A 152 0.14 -5.34 11.97
CA ASN A 152 0.63 -6.00 10.75
C ASN A 152 -0.36 -6.88 9.99
N LYS A 153 -1.65 -6.93 10.38
CA LYS A 153 -2.70 -7.62 9.63
C LYS A 153 -3.77 -6.65 9.17
N CYS A 154 -4.27 -6.82 7.96
CA CYS A 154 -5.32 -5.96 7.41
C CYS A 154 -6.31 -6.76 6.58
N ILE A 155 -7.60 -6.47 6.75
CA ILE A 155 -8.67 -7.10 5.98
C ILE A 155 -9.04 -6.15 4.85
N VAL A 156 -8.86 -6.61 3.61
CA VAL A 156 -9.13 -5.87 2.37
C VAL A 156 -10.46 -6.32 1.80
N LEU A 157 -11.38 -5.38 1.63
CA LEU A 157 -12.70 -5.59 1.06
C LEU A 157 -12.71 -5.11 -0.38
N TYR A 158 -13.34 -5.87 -1.28
CA TYR A 158 -13.59 -5.42 -2.64
C TYR A 158 -14.94 -5.90 -3.19
N ASP A 159 -15.46 -5.13 -4.14
CA ASP A 159 -16.60 -5.44 -5.01
C ASP A 159 -16.15 -5.18 -6.47
N LEU A 160 -17.05 -5.17 -7.45
CA LEU A 160 -16.74 -4.81 -8.85
C LEU A 160 -16.10 -3.43 -8.95
N GLU A 161 -16.66 -2.48 -8.19
CA GLU A 161 -16.24 -1.09 -8.12
C GLU A 161 -16.15 -0.66 -6.65
N GLU A 162 -15.25 0.30 -6.36
CA GLU A 162 -15.04 0.83 -5.02
C GLU A 162 -16.30 1.51 -4.47
N GLU A 163 -17.01 2.27 -5.31
CA GLU A 163 -18.23 2.99 -4.94
C GLU A 163 -19.33 2.05 -4.46
N LEU A 164 -19.41 0.83 -5.00
CA LEU A 164 -20.37 -0.18 -4.55
C LEU A 164 -20.03 -0.64 -3.14
N THR A 165 -18.75 -0.87 -2.84
CA THR A 165 -18.29 -1.29 -1.52
C THR A 165 -18.56 -0.22 -0.47
N VAL A 166 -18.24 1.04 -0.80
CA VAL A 166 -18.44 2.20 0.07
C VAL A 166 -19.94 2.51 0.22
N GLY A 167 -20.68 2.53 -0.89
CA GLY A 167 -22.11 2.85 -0.93
C GLY A 167 -22.98 1.85 -0.18
N GLN A 168 -22.62 0.57 -0.19
CA GLN A 168 -23.29 -0.46 0.61
C GLN A 168 -22.94 -0.40 2.10
N SER A 169 -22.11 0.55 2.53
CA SER A 169 -21.69 0.72 3.92
C SER A 169 -21.02 -0.50 4.53
N VAL A 170 -20.44 -1.39 3.69
CA VAL A 170 -19.82 -2.65 4.14
C VAL A 170 -18.71 -2.37 5.15
N GLY A 171 -17.83 -1.42 4.83
CA GLY A 171 -16.74 -1.01 5.72
C GLY A 171 -17.25 -0.46 7.05
N LYS A 172 -18.33 0.35 7.03
CA LYS A 172 -18.94 0.90 8.23
C LYS A 172 -19.57 -0.17 9.11
N ILE A 173 -20.31 -1.10 8.52
CA ILE A 173 -20.95 -2.20 9.26
C ILE A 173 -19.90 -3.11 9.91
N LEU A 174 -18.81 -3.44 9.19
CA LEU A 174 -17.73 -4.25 9.76
C LEU A 174 -16.98 -3.51 10.87
N PHE A 175 -16.80 -2.19 10.73
CA PHE A 175 -16.25 -1.33 11.76
C PHE A 175 -17.13 -1.31 13.02
N GLU A 176 -18.45 -1.15 12.86
CA GLU A 176 -19.41 -1.20 13.97
C GLU A 176 -19.45 -2.57 14.68
N LYS A 177 -19.12 -3.65 13.97
CA LYS A 177 -18.94 -5.00 14.56
C LYS A 177 -17.58 -5.19 15.24
N GLY A 178 -16.74 -4.16 15.28
CA GLY A 178 -15.48 -4.09 16.03
C GLY A 178 -14.24 -4.53 15.25
N VAL A 179 -14.25 -4.43 13.91
CA VAL A 179 -13.06 -4.65 13.07
C VAL A 179 -12.50 -3.30 12.63
N ASP A 180 -11.36 -2.89 13.19
CA ASP A 180 -10.79 -1.57 12.95
C ASP A 180 -9.76 -1.58 11.80
N ASN A 181 -9.14 -2.74 11.55
CA ASN A 181 -8.07 -2.92 10.57
C ASN A 181 -8.59 -3.21 9.15
N LEU A 182 -9.59 -2.43 8.72
CA LEU A 182 -10.25 -2.54 7.43
C LEU A 182 -9.59 -1.67 6.36
N ALA A 183 -9.49 -2.21 5.16
CA ALA A 183 -9.15 -1.48 3.95
C ALA A 183 -10.12 -1.81 2.81
N VAL A 184 -10.39 -0.86 1.94
CA VAL A 184 -11.19 -1.01 0.72
C VAL A 184 -10.25 -0.90 -0.49
N LEU A 185 -10.39 -1.80 -1.47
CA LEU A 185 -9.61 -1.76 -2.69
C LEU A 185 -10.00 -0.56 -3.56
N THR A 186 -9.06 0.35 -3.80
CA THR A 186 -9.26 1.51 -4.67
C THR A 186 -9.58 1.04 -6.10
N GLY A 187 -10.67 1.58 -6.67
CA GLY A 187 -11.19 1.19 -7.99
C GLY A 187 -11.83 -0.20 -8.09
N GLY A 188 -11.84 -0.99 -7.02
CA GLY A 188 -12.43 -2.33 -6.98
C GLY A 188 -11.77 -3.33 -7.94
N LEU A 189 -12.52 -4.38 -8.30
CA LEU A 189 -12.04 -5.41 -9.24
C LEU A 189 -11.76 -4.84 -10.64
N ARG A 190 -12.54 -3.86 -11.10
CA ARG A 190 -12.41 -3.27 -12.44
C ARG A 190 -11.04 -2.64 -12.68
N GLU A 191 -10.52 -1.87 -11.73
CA GLU A 191 -9.19 -1.28 -11.85
C GLU A 191 -8.10 -2.35 -11.72
N PHE A 192 -8.29 -3.32 -10.83
CA PHE A 192 -7.35 -4.43 -10.62
C PHE A 192 -7.17 -5.28 -11.89
N VAL A 193 -8.24 -5.63 -12.59
CA VAL A 193 -8.21 -6.41 -13.84
C VAL A 193 -7.39 -5.72 -14.93
N GLN A 194 -7.44 -4.39 -15.01
CA GLN A 194 -6.74 -3.64 -16.05
C GLN A 194 -5.21 -3.76 -15.94
N ASP A 195 -4.68 -3.78 -14.71
CA ASP A 195 -3.23 -3.81 -14.47
C ASP A 195 -2.70 -5.23 -14.17
N TYR A 196 -3.52 -6.07 -13.52
CA TYR A 196 -3.12 -7.35 -12.94
C TYR A 196 -4.04 -8.50 -13.36
N ALA A 197 -4.39 -8.58 -14.65
CA ALA A 197 -5.22 -9.65 -15.21
C ALA A 197 -4.68 -11.07 -14.93
N SER A 198 -3.36 -11.24 -14.74
CA SER A 198 -2.72 -12.52 -14.44
C SER A 198 -2.97 -13.06 -13.03
N LEU A 199 -3.46 -12.21 -12.11
CA LEU A 199 -3.72 -12.57 -10.71
C LEU A 199 -5.21 -12.84 -10.45
N ILE A 200 -5.99 -13.06 -11.51
CA ILE A 200 -7.42 -13.30 -11.45
C ILE A 200 -7.69 -14.74 -11.82
N VAL A 201 -8.47 -15.41 -10.97
CA VAL A 201 -8.98 -16.74 -11.22
C VAL A 201 -10.31 -16.60 -11.96
N GLY A 202 -10.42 -17.23 -13.13
CA GLY A 202 -11.65 -17.23 -13.94
C GLY A 202 -11.67 -16.20 -15.07
N LYS A 203 -12.79 -16.14 -15.79
CA LYS A 203 -12.97 -15.22 -16.93
C LYS A 203 -13.72 -13.99 -16.44
N CYS A 204 -13.00 -12.88 -16.27
CA CYS A 204 -13.63 -11.64 -15.84
C CYS A 204 -14.60 -11.11 -16.92
N PRO A 205 -15.85 -10.76 -16.59
CA PRO A 205 -16.79 -10.19 -17.55
C PRO A 205 -16.47 -8.71 -17.88
N VAL A 206 -15.57 -8.08 -17.14
CA VAL A 206 -15.27 -6.65 -17.28
C VAL A 206 -14.37 -6.43 -18.51
N PRO A 207 -14.79 -5.63 -19.51
CA PRO A 207 -13.95 -5.34 -20.66
C PRO A 207 -12.74 -4.49 -20.23
N ILE A 208 -11.56 -4.86 -20.73
CA ILE A 208 -10.33 -4.08 -20.53
C ILE A 208 -10.45 -2.82 -21.38
N VAL A 209 -10.68 -1.68 -20.72
CA VAL A 209 -10.78 -0.37 -21.39
C VAL A 209 -9.37 0.21 -21.52
N PRO A 210 -8.94 0.64 -22.73
CA PRO A 210 -7.68 1.37 -22.89
C PRO A 210 -7.70 2.65 -22.06
N ARG A 211 -6.68 2.85 -21.22
CA ARG A 211 -6.54 4.08 -20.42
C ARG A 211 -6.05 5.22 -21.30
N ASP A 212 -6.73 6.36 -21.26
CA ASP A 212 -6.24 7.59 -21.87
C ASP A 212 -5.07 8.16 -21.05
N ASN A 213 -3.86 7.73 -21.41
CA ASN A 213 -2.60 8.16 -20.78
C ASN A 213 -2.44 9.70 -20.74
N ARG A 214 -3.08 10.42 -21.67
CA ARG A 214 -3.08 11.89 -21.71
C ARG A 214 -3.84 12.49 -20.52
N LEU A 215 -4.98 11.90 -20.17
CA LEU A 215 -5.80 12.35 -19.05
C LEU A 215 -5.15 11.98 -17.71
N LEU A 216 -4.58 10.77 -17.62
CA LEU A 216 -3.83 10.36 -16.42
C LEU A 216 -2.65 11.30 -16.15
N LYS A 217 -1.81 11.58 -17.16
CA LYS A 217 -0.70 12.54 -17.03
C LYS A 217 -1.17 13.95 -16.63
N ARG A 218 -2.31 14.42 -17.16
CA ARG A 218 -2.89 15.71 -16.76
C ARG A 218 -3.38 15.69 -15.31
N ALA A 219 -4.05 14.62 -14.89
CA ALA A 219 -4.52 14.47 -13.52
C ALA A 219 -3.37 14.39 -12.52
N GLU A 220 -2.33 13.61 -12.83
CA GLU A 220 -1.09 13.53 -12.04
C GLU A 220 -0.39 14.88 -11.97
N ALA A 221 -0.27 15.61 -13.08
CA ALA A 221 0.31 16.95 -13.10
C ALA A 221 -0.48 17.95 -12.24
N LEU A 222 -1.81 17.89 -12.27
CA LEU A 222 -2.68 18.71 -11.40
C LEU A 222 -2.56 18.31 -9.92
N ALA A 223 -2.49 17.01 -9.61
CA ALA A 223 -2.29 16.52 -8.25
C ALA A 223 -0.91 16.93 -7.70
N ALA A 224 0.15 16.79 -8.51
CA ALA A 224 1.48 17.26 -8.19
C ALA A 224 1.47 18.79 -7.94
N ALA A 225 0.85 19.58 -8.81
CA ALA A 225 0.72 21.02 -8.65
C ALA A 225 -0.01 21.41 -7.34
N ARG A 226 -1.10 20.71 -6.98
CA ARG A 226 -1.81 20.90 -5.70
C ARG A 226 -0.95 20.55 -4.49
N SER A 227 -0.18 19.47 -4.56
CA SER A 227 0.73 19.09 -3.47
C SER A 227 1.88 20.09 -3.31
N GLU A 228 2.35 20.66 -4.42
CA GLU A 228 3.39 21.68 -4.42
C GLU A 228 2.90 23.01 -3.84
N THR A 229 1.67 23.43 -4.16
CA THR A 229 1.09 24.65 -3.59
C THR A 229 0.86 24.49 -2.07
N GLN A 230 0.38 23.33 -1.62
CA GLN A 230 0.27 23.05 -0.19
C GLN A 230 1.62 23.08 0.53
N ARG A 231 2.68 22.53 -0.08
CA ARG A 231 4.04 22.59 0.47
C ARG A 231 4.58 24.01 0.50
N SER A 232 4.36 24.80 -0.56
CA SER A 232 4.84 26.18 -0.60
C SER A 232 4.10 27.10 0.36
N MET A 233 2.83 26.84 0.66
CA MET A 233 2.07 27.60 1.66
C MET A 233 2.64 27.45 3.08
N PHE A 234 3.25 26.29 3.38
CA PHE A 234 3.90 26.02 4.67
C PHE A 234 5.36 26.48 4.75
N THR A 235 5.99 26.82 3.63
CA THR A 235 7.37 27.30 3.61
C THR A 235 7.42 28.76 3.18
N HIS A 236 7.91 29.64 4.03
CA HIS A 236 8.02 31.10 3.80
C HIS A 236 8.94 31.51 2.61
N LYS A 237 9.39 30.55 1.79
CA LYS A 237 10.19 30.78 0.58
C LYS A 237 9.26 30.81 -0.63
N PRO A 238 8.92 31.98 -1.21
CA PRO A 238 8.28 32.02 -2.50
C PRO A 238 9.19 31.35 -3.53
N LYS A 239 8.66 30.43 -4.33
CA LYS A 239 9.36 29.95 -5.53
C LYS A 239 9.52 31.17 -6.45
N SER A 240 10.76 31.56 -6.74
CA SER A 240 11.03 32.59 -7.74
C SER A 240 10.40 32.16 -9.07
N LEU A 241 9.57 33.01 -9.66
CA LEU A 241 8.87 32.81 -10.94
C LEU A 241 9.82 32.73 -12.17
N SER A 242 11.10 32.43 -11.97
CA SER A 242 12.16 32.64 -12.96
C SER A 242 12.32 31.53 -14.00
N ASN A 243 11.66 30.37 -13.89
CA ASN A 243 11.95 29.22 -14.77
C ASN A 243 10.81 28.73 -15.67
N SER A 244 9.62 29.33 -15.66
CA SER A 244 8.47 28.84 -16.46
C SER A 244 8.21 29.58 -17.78
N LEU A 245 8.94 30.66 -18.09
CA LEU A 245 8.77 31.46 -19.32
C LEU A 245 9.83 31.20 -20.40
N ALA A 246 10.84 30.36 -20.14
CA ALA A 246 11.83 29.98 -21.14
C ALA A 246 11.37 28.76 -21.95
N LYS A 247 10.38 28.93 -22.83
CA LYS A 247 10.25 28.03 -23.99
C LYS A 247 11.31 28.47 -25.02
N PRO A 248 12.20 27.58 -25.49
CA PRO A 248 13.07 27.93 -26.60
C PRO A 248 12.19 28.11 -27.84
N ARG A 249 12.17 29.32 -28.41
CA ARG A 249 11.70 29.50 -29.78
C ARG A 249 12.78 28.88 -30.68
N ARG A 250 12.44 27.77 -31.32
CA ARG A 250 12.99 27.41 -32.63
C ARG A 250 11.98 27.83 -33.67
#